data_AF-A0A284RNR8-F1
#
_entry.id   AF-A0A284RNR8-F1
#
_cell.length_a   1.000
_cell.length_b   1.000
_cell.length_c   1.000
_cell.angle_alpha   90.00
_cell.angle_beta   90.00
_cell.angle_gamma   90.00
#
_symmetry.space_group_name_H-M   'P 1'
#
loop_
_entity.id
_entity.type
_entity.pdbx_description
1 polymer ?
#
loop_
_entity_poly.entity_id
_entity_poly.type
_entity_poly.pdbx_seq_one_letter_code
_entity_poly.pdbx_strand_id
1 'polypeptide(L)'
;MPWPDESSGSSPESLECYQFTISAFIETGQAESLIIESIKAPLQRCYTGRKPVIPSSLFDTPCATLGVQGVLDRLNATLGTSYTLGTPSLSALLEDCIEKRYDFGTACGHLRRVWNTNDHSNIRDVLHRLEEEDQEMRRKAVVGNKIVKPNLLPQRAWDLYSNRMVPWGTDLEGPK
;
A
#
# COMPACT_ATOMS: atom_id res chain seq x y z
N MET A 1 -25.41 51.93 -20.47
CA MET A 1 -24.59 51.14 -19.53
C MET A 1 -24.08 49.91 -20.27
N PRO A 2 -22.80 49.87 -20.64
CA PRO A 2 -22.19 48.74 -21.33
C PRO A 2 -21.68 47.70 -20.32
N TRP A 3 -21.80 46.42 -20.68
CA TRP A 3 -21.22 45.29 -19.95
C TRP A 3 -19.71 45.27 -20.13
N PRO A 4 -18.89 44.98 -19.10
CA PRO A 4 -17.51 44.61 -19.32
C PRO A 4 -17.44 43.12 -19.65
N ASP A 5 -16.91 42.84 -20.83
CA ASP A 5 -16.19 41.61 -21.17
C ASP A 5 -14.82 41.72 -20.50
N GLU A 6 -14.58 40.90 -19.47
CA GLU A 6 -13.23 40.55 -19.05
C GLU A 6 -13.14 39.03 -19.00
N SER A 7 -12.76 38.49 -20.16
CA SER A 7 -12.07 37.21 -20.32
C SER A 7 -10.91 37.07 -19.32
N SER A 8 -11.24 36.62 -18.11
CA SER A 8 -10.28 36.05 -17.17
C SER A 8 -10.06 34.60 -17.60
N GLY A 9 -9.19 34.42 -18.60
CA GLY A 9 -8.64 33.12 -18.96
C GLY A 9 -7.98 32.53 -17.71
N SER A 10 -8.71 31.63 -17.06
CA SER A 10 -8.15 30.74 -16.04
C SER A 10 -7.08 29.92 -16.73
N SER A 11 -5.82 30.34 -16.56
CA SER A 11 -4.68 29.47 -16.83
C SER A 11 -4.95 28.20 -16.02
N PRO A 12 -5.10 27.02 -16.64
CA PRO A 12 -5.20 25.81 -15.86
C PRO A 12 -3.87 25.69 -15.14
N GLU A 13 -3.90 25.90 -13.82
CA GLU A 13 -2.80 25.50 -12.93
C GLU A 13 -2.40 24.11 -13.40
N SER A 14 -1.23 24.06 -14.03
CA SER A 14 -0.65 22.84 -14.54
C SER A 14 -0.66 21.89 -13.35
N LEU A 15 -1.48 20.84 -13.42
CA LEU A 15 -1.39 19.70 -12.53
C LEU A 15 0.04 19.19 -12.65
N GLU A 16 0.93 19.73 -11.80
CA GLU A 16 2.29 19.23 -11.67
C GLU A 16 2.13 17.76 -11.36
N CYS A 17 2.46 16.94 -12.36
CA CYS A 17 2.36 15.51 -12.23
C CYS A 17 3.47 15.11 -11.27
N TYR A 18 3.15 15.02 -9.97
CA TYR A 18 4.11 14.72 -8.94
C TYR A 18 4.71 13.33 -9.23
N GLN A 19 5.98 13.31 -9.61
CA GLN A 19 6.69 12.10 -9.98
C GLN A 19 7.59 11.71 -8.81
N PHE A 20 7.25 10.62 -8.14
CA PHE A 20 8.07 10.06 -7.07
C PHE A 20 9.22 9.28 -7.68
N THR A 21 10.44 9.58 -7.23
CA THR A 21 11.63 8.80 -7.57
C THR A 21 12.20 8.20 -6.30
N ILE A 22 12.32 6.88 -6.26
CA ILE A 22 13.10 6.15 -5.27
C ILE A 22 14.28 5.51 -5.98
N SER A 23 15.47 5.67 -5.44
CA SER A 23 16.68 5.03 -5.94
C SER A 23 17.32 4.18 -4.85
N ALA A 24 17.96 3.09 -5.26
CA ALA A 24 18.74 2.25 -4.36
C ALA A 24 19.82 3.06 -3.62
N PHE A 25 20.29 4.17 -4.20
CA PHE A 25 21.25 5.09 -3.56
C PHE A 25 20.64 5.74 -2.32
N ILE A 26 19.46 6.34 -2.46
CA ILE A 26 18.75 6.99 -1.35
C ILE A 26 18.37 5.96 -0.27
N GLU A 27 17.99 4.77 -0.70
CA GLU A 27 17.51 3.70 0.18
C GLU A 27 18.61 3.02 0.99
N THR A 28 19.78 2.80 0.39
CA THR A 28 20.89 2.04 1.02
C THR A 28 22.01 2.92 1.56
N GLY A 29 22.07 4.19 1.14
CA GLY A 29 23.17 5.10 1.46
C GLY A 29 24.52 4.69 0.86
N GLN A 30 24.55 3.69 -0.03
CA GLN A 30 25.78 3.23 -0.70
C GLN A 30 26.15 4.13 -1.87
N ALA A 31 27.44 4.25 -2.18
CA ALA A 31 27.89 5.00 -3.35
C ALA A 31 27.25 4.46 -4.65
N GLU A 32 26.86 5.35 -5.57
CA GLU A 32 26.19 4.97 -6.82
C GLU A 32 27.00 3.96 -7.65
N SER A 33 28.33 4.05 -7.61
CA SER A 33 29.25 3.11 -8.27
C SER A 33 29.09 1.67 -7.75
N LEU A 34 28.98 1.49 -6.42
CA LEU A 34 28.78 0.18 -5.78
C LEU A 34 27.39 -0.40 -6.09
N ILE A 35 26.39 0.46 -6.25
CA ILE A 35 25.03 0.05 -6.63
C ILE A 35 24.97 -0.39 -8.09
N ILE A 36 25.64 0.34 -8.98
CA ILE A 36 25.74 -0.02 -10.41
C ILE A 36 26.45 -1.37 -10.58
N GLU A 37 27.46 -1.65 -9.75
CA GLU A 37 28.20 -2.92 -9.77
C GLU A 37 27.40 -4.08 -9.16
N SER A 38 26.69 -3.86 -8.04
CA SER A 38 25.95 -4.92 -7.34
C SER A 38 24.59 -5.24 -7.98
N ILE A 39 23.83 -4.24 -8.42
CA ILE A 39 22.51 -4.43 -9.03
C ILE A 39 22.66 -4.40 -10.54
N LYS A 40 22.76 -5.58 -11.16
CA LYS A 40 22.94 -5.69 -12.63
C LYS A 40 21.72 -5.26 -13.44
N ALA A 41 20.51 -5.30 -12.86
CA ALA A 41 19.27 -4.93 -13.53
C ALA A 41 18.97 -3.43 -13.34
N PRO A 42 19.03 -2.58 -14.39
CA PRO A 42 18.86 -1.13 -14.24
C PRO A 42 17.51 -0.72 -13.65
N LEU A 43 16.44 -1.45 -13.99
CA LEU A 43 15.08 -1.21 -13.50
C LEU A 43 14.88 -1.53 -12.00
N GLN A 44 15.86 -2.16 -11.36
CA GLN A 44 15.86 -2.37 -9.90
C GLN A 44 16.62 -1.26 -9.16
N ARG A 45 17.35 -0.38 -9.88
CA ARG A 45 18.15 0.69 -9.27
C ARG A 45 17.33 1.93 -8.97
N CYS A 46 16.34 2.22 -9.80
CA CYS A 46 15.43 3.32 -9.59
C CYS A 46 14.02 2.99 -10.04
N TYR A 47 13.06 3.41 -9.22
CA TYR A 47 11.67 3.52 -9.59
C TYR A 47 11.34 4.99 -9.76
N THR A 48 10.73 5.32 -10.88
CA THR A 48 10.17 6.65 -11.13
C THR A 48 8.72 6.47 -11.56
N GLY A 49 7.78 7.03 -10.81
CA GLY A 49 6.36 6.84 -11.09
C GLY A 49 5.44 7.83 -10.41
N ARG A 50 4.15 7.77 -10.79
CA ARG A 50 3.11 8.68 -10.28
C ARG A 50 2.53 8.26 -8.94
N LYS A 51 2.77 7.01 -8.54
CA LYS A 51 2.27 6.47 -7.28
C LYS A 51 3.42 6.47 -6.28
N PRO A 52 3.25 7.04 -5.08
CA PRO A 52 4.29 7.05 -4.07
C PRO A 52 4.65 5.61 -3.69
N VAL A 53 5.93 5.31 -3.68
CA VAL A 53 6.47 4.04 -3.18
C VAL A 53 6.92 4.26 -1.74
N ILE A 54 6.67 3.29 -0.87
CA ILE A 54 7.06 3.38 0.54
C ILE A 54 8.58 3.21 0.61
N PRO A 55 9.33 4.14 1.23
CA PRO A 55 10.76 3.95 1.47
C PRO A 55 10.99 2.73 2.38
N SER A 56 12.07 1.98 2.14
CA SER A 56 12.45 0.80 2.95
C SER A 56 12.61 1.14 4.43
N SER A 57 13.24 2.28 4.74
CA SER A 57 13.39 2.77 6.11
C SER A 57 12.06 2.94 6.84
N LEU A 58 11.02 3.37 6.12
CA LEU A 58 9.69 3.48 6.67
C LEU A 58 9.02 2.10 6.81
N PHE A 59 9.23 1.23 5.84
CA PHE A 59 8.62 -0.09 5.80
C PHE A 59 8.91 -0.92 7.07
N ASP A 60 10.16 -0.92 7.50
CA ASP A 60 10.65 -1.70 8.63
C ASP A 60 10.37 -1.03 9.98
N THR A 61 9.79 0.17 9.98
CA THR A 61 9.47 0.88 11.22
C THR A 61 8.27 0.22 11.91
N PRO A 62 8.40 -0.23 13.18
CA PRO A 62 7.27 -0.76 13.93
C PRO A 62 6.15 0.26 14.06
N CYS A 63 4.90 -0.16 13.87
CA CYS A 63 3.73 0.71 14.07
C CYS A 63 3.70 1.33 15.47
N ALA A 64 4.18 0.59 16.49
CA ALA A 64 4.31 1.09 17.85
C ALA A 64 5.22 2.33 17.97
N THR A 65 6.29 2.41 17.16
CA THR A 65 7.21 3.56 17.14
C THR A 65 6.58 4.79 16.50
N LEU A 66 5.67 4.60 15.55
CA LEU A 66 4.95 5.67 14.86
C LEU A 66 3.75 6.17 15.67
N GLY A 67 3.15 5.30 16.50
CA GLY A 67 1.88 5.55 17.16
C GLY A 67 0.70 5.58 16.19
N VAL A 68 -0.52 5.58 16.72
CA VAL A 68 -1.76 5.50 15.93
C VAL A 68 -1.84 6.62 14.88
N GLN A 69 -1.60 7.88 15.29
CA GLN A 69 -1.62 9.02 14.38
C GLN A 69 -0.51 8.92 13.32
N GLY A 70 0.71 8.55 13.70
CA GLY A 70 1.82 8.44 12.77
C GLY A 70 1.63 7.33 11.73
N VAL A 71 0.97 6.23 12.09
CA VAL A 71 0.58 5.19 11.12
C VAL A 71 -0.48 5.74 10.16
N LEU A 72 -1.51 6.42 10.68
CA LEU A 72 -2.56 7.03 9.84
C LEU A 72 -2.00 8.01 8.82
N ASP A 73 -1.16 8.95 9.26
CA ASP A 73 -0.60 10.00 8.40
C ASP A 73 0.20 9.41 7.25
N ARG A 74 0.96 8.34 7.53
CA ARG A 74 1.76 7.67 6.52
C ARG A 74 0.94 6.80 5.58
N LEU A 75 -0.13 6.16 6.06
CA LEU A 75 -1.08 5.46 5.20
C LEU A 75 -1.79 6.45 4.27
N ASN A 76 -2.22 7.59 4.80
CA ASN A 76 -2.79 8.69 4.02
C ASN A 76 -1.83 9.18 2.93
N ALA A 77 -0.57 9.46 3.28
CA ALA A 77 0.44 9.87 2.32
C ALA A 77 0.73 8.80 1.25
N THR A 78 0.76 7.53 1.64
CA THR A 78 1.07 6.40 0.74
C THR A 78 -0.09 6.06 -0.19
N LEU A 79 -1.32 6.11 0.31
CA LEU A 79 -2.52 5.70 -0.42
C LEU A 79 -3.28 6.87 -1.04
N GLY A 80 -2.79 8.11 -0.82
CA GLY A 80 -3.36 9.33 -1.38
C GLY A 80 -4.71 9.70 -0.76
N THR A 81 -4.89 9.44 0.54
CA THR A 81 -6.13 9.70 1.28
C THR A 81 -5.93 10.76 2.35
N SER A 82 -7.03 11.26 2.94
CA SER A 82 -7.04 12.28 3.98
C SER A 82 -7.93 11.89 5.16
N TYR A 83 -7.92 10.60 5.54
CA TYR A 83 -8.71 10.10 6.66
C TYR A 83 -8.21 10.67 7.99
N THR A 84 -9.11 10.77 8.96
CA THR A 84 -8.80 11.27 10.31
C THR A 84 -9.12 10.19 11.33
N LEU A 85 -8.62 10.32 12.56
CA LEU A 85 -9.02 9.43 13.65
C LEU A 85 -10.50 9.53 14.04
N GLY A 86 -11.21 10.53 13.52
CA GLY A 86 -12.68 10.62 13.61
C GLY A 86 -13.42 9.67 12.66
N THR A 87 -12.73 9.02 11.71
CA THR A 87 -13.32 7.99 10.86
C THR A 87 -13.68 6.76 11.71
N PRO A 88 -14.94 6.29 11.67
CA PRO A 88 -15.37 5.12 12.45
C PRO A 88 -14.47 3.91 12.22
N SER A 89 -14.21 3.16 13.29
CA SER A 89 -13.42 1.90 13.30
C SER A 89 -11.95 2.02 12.88
N LEU A 90 -11.47 3.18 12.39
CA LEU A 90 -10.09 3.34 11.93
C LEU A 90 -9.10 3.36 13.08
N SER A 91 -9.40 4.10 14.18
CA SER A 91 -8.53 4.13 15.36
C SER A 91 -8.32 2.73 15.93
N ALA A 92 -9.41 1.99 16.16
CA ALA A 92 -9.36 0.63 16.71
C ALA A 92 -8.57 -0.33 15.82
N LEU A 93 -8.65 -0.18 14.50
CA LEU A 93 -7.91 -1.00 13.56
C LEU A 93 -6.42 -0.66 13.52
N LEU A 94 -6.06 0.62 13.66
CA LEU A 94 -4.66 1.04 13.77
C LEU A 94 -4.05 0.62 15.13
N GLU A 95 -4.84 0.65 16.20
CA GLU A 95 -4.47 0.10 17.50
C GLU A 95 -4.22 -1.41 17.44
N ASP A 96 -5.07 -2.17 16.74
CA ASP A 96 -4.90 -3.61 16.52
C ASP A 96 -3.58 -3.92 15.78
N CYS A 97 -3.20 -3.12 14.78
CA CYS A 97 -1.89 -3.22 14.12
C CYS A 97 -0.71 -3.01 15.10
N ILE A 98 -0.85 -2.08 16.04
CA ILE A 98 0.18 -1.81 17.06
C ILE A 98 0.25 -2.97 18.06
N GLU A 99 -0.90 -3.46 18.53
CA GLU A 99 -1.00 -4.57 19.48
C GLU A 99 -0.40 -5.86 18.90
N LYS A 100 -0.68 -6.14 17.61
CA LYS A 100 -0.10 -7.26 16.86
C LYS A 100 1.37 -7.07 16.49
N ARG A 101 1.99 -5.94 16.87
CA ARG A 101 3.39 -5.58 16.62
C ARG A 101 3.73 -5.59 15.13
N TYR A 102 2.81 -5.12 14.30
CA TYR A 102 3.07 -4.99 12.87
C TYR A 102 4.13 -3.91 12.62
N ASP A 103 4.95 -4.15 11.60
CA ASP A 103 5.70 -3.07 10.95
C ASP A 103 4.76 -2.29 10.01
N PHE A 104 5.15 -1.06 9.66
CA PHE A 104 4.33 -0.20 8.81
C PHE A 104 3.99 -0.87 7.48
N GLY A 105 4.94 -1.61 6.93
CA GLY A 105 4.76 -2.35 5.72
C GLY A 105 3.70 -3.44 5.77
N THR A 106 3.69 -4.22 6.84
CA THR A 106 2.68 -5.25 7.12
C THR A 106 1.31 -4.62 7.31
N ALA A 107 1.23 -3.53 8.09
CA ALA A 107 0.00 -2.78 8.28
C ALA A 107 -0.52 -2.21 6.94
N CYS A 108 0.35 -1.59 6.14
CA CYS A 108 -0.03 -1.05 4.83
C CYS A 108 -0.52 -2.16 3.89
N GLY A 109 0.19 -3.28 3.80
CA GLY A 109 -0.21 -4.42 2.96
C GLY A 109 -1.56 -5.00 3.39
N HIS A 110 -1.78 -5.15 4.69
CA HIS A 110 -3.02 -5.67 5.25
C HIS A 110 -4.21 -4.74 5.01
N LEU A 111 -4.02 -3.43 5.21
CA LEU A 111 -5.10 -2.44 5.16
C LEU A 111 -5.42 -1.96 3.75
N ARG A 112 -4.46 -2.02 2.82
CA ARG A 112 -4.62 -1.52 1.44
C ARG A 112 -5.84 -2.08 0.72
N ARG A 113 -6.23 -3.33 1.01
CA ARG A 113 -7.37 -3.99 0.36
C ARG A 113 -8.71 -3.33 0.66
N VAL A 114 -8.86 -2.78 1.86
CA VAL A 114 -10.11 -2.23 2.37
C VAL A 114 -10.05 -0.72 2.57
N TRP A 115 -8.85 -0.13 2.47
CA TRP A 115 -8.57 1.27 2.77
C TRP A 115 -9.47 2.27 2.04
N ASN A 116 -9.75 2.05 0.75
CA ASN A 116 -10.58 2.94 -0.06
C ASN A 116 -12.07 2.57 -0.05
N THR A 117 -12.50 1.69 0.84
CA THR A 117 -13.90 1.28 0.94
C THR A 117 -14.68 2.37 1.66
N ASN A 118 -15.83 2.79 1.12
CA ASN A 118 -16.66 3.85 1.73
C ASN A 118 -17.26 3.44 3.08
N ASP A 119 -17.32 2.14 3.38
CA ASP A 119 -17.85 1.57 4.62
C ASP A 119 -16.72 1.21 5.58
N HIS A 120 -16.19 2.23 6.28
CA HIS A 120 -15.18 2.05 7.32
C HIS A 120 -15.74 1.37 8.57
N SER A 121 -17.05 1.42 8.80
CA SER A 121 -17.72 0.79 9.96
C SER A 121 -17.41 -0.71 10.03
N ASN A 122 -17.48 -1.39 8.89
CA ASN A 122 -17.34 -2.85 8.78
C ASN A 122 -15.95 -3.31 8.34
N ILE A 123 -14.98 -2.40 8.29
CA ILE A 123 -13.63 -2.67 7.75
C ILE A 123 -12.94 -3.85 8.44
N ARG A 124 -13.11 -3.99 9.76
CA ARG A 124 -12.53 -5.06 10.57
C ARG A 124 -13.12 -6.42 10.24
N ASP A 125 -14.45 -6.49 10.15
CA ASP A 125 -15.17 -7.73 9.85
C ASP A 125 -14.88 -8.20 8.43
N VAL A 126 -14.78 -7.25 7.49
CA VAL A 126 -14.37 -7.53 6.11
C VAL A 126 -12.96 -8.10 6.08
N LEU A 127 -12.00 -7.50 6.78
CA LEU A 127 -10.63 -8.03 6.87
C LEU A 127 -10.60 -9.45 7.43
N HIS A 128 -11.31 -9.70 8.53
CA HIS A 128 -11.37 -11.03 9.14
C HIS A 128 -11.94 -12.07 8.19
N ARG A 129 -13.08 -11.78 7.57
CA ARG A 129 -13.72 -12.68 6.60
C ARG A 129 -12.77 -12.99 5.43
N LEU A 130 -12.07 -11.98 4.94
CA LEU A 130 -11.12 -12.11 3.83
C LEU A 130 -9.91 -12.98 4.19
N GLU A 131 -9.42 -12.90 5.43
CA GLU A 131 -8.37 -13.78 5.94
C GLU A 131 -8.87 -15.22 6.08
N GLU A 132 -10.07 -15.43 6.62
CA GLU A 132 -10.68 -16.75 6.75
C GLU A 132 -10.92 -17.42 5.40
N GLU A 133 -11.46 -16.67 4.43
CA GLU A 133 -11.69 -17.14 3.06
C GLU A 133 -10.37 -17.53 2.39
N ASP A 134 -9.32 -16.73 2.52
CA ASP A 134 -7.99 -17.05 1.98
C ASP A 134 -7.40 -18.30 2.65
N GLN A 135 -7.47 -18.40 3.98
CA GLN A 135 -7.02 -19.59 4.71
C GLN A 135 -7.80 -20.85 4.30
N GLU A 136 -9.11 -20.74 4.11
CA GLU A 136 -9.96 -21.86 3.70
C GLU A 136 -9.70 -22.29 2.26
N MET A 137 -9.55 -21.33 1.34
CA MET A 137 -9.15 -21.61 -0.05
C MET A 137 -7.81 -22.34 -0.10
N ARG A 138 -6.85 -21.94 0.74
CA ARG A 138 -5.52 -22.57 0.85
C ARG A 138 -5.56 -23.93 1.54
N ARG A 139 -6.40 -24.13 2.55
CA ARG A 139 -6.62 -25.47 3.13
C ARG A 139 -7.20 -26.43 2.10
N LYS A 140 -8.19 -26.00 1.32
CA LYS A 140 -8.80 -26.79 0.24
C LYS A 140 -7.90 -26.98 -0.98
N ALA A 141 -6.82 -26.22 -1.09
CA ALA A 141 -5.87 -26.30 -2.18
C ALA A 141 -4.95 -27.51 -2.12
N VAL A 142 -4.71 -28.02 -0.92
CA VAL A 142 -3.74 -29.08 -0.65
C VAL A 142 -4.49 -30.27 -0.06
N VAL A 143 -4.51 -31.39 -0.78
CA VAL A 143 -5.08 -32.64 -0.30
C VAL A 143 -3.94 -33.65 -0.17
N GLY A 144 -3.62 -34.04 1.06
CA GLY A 144 -2.40 -34.78 1.37
C GLY A 144 -1.16 -33.95 1.02
N ASN A 145 -0.31 -34.48 0.13
CA ASN A 145 0.91 -33.80 -0.35
C ASN A 145 0.79 -33.27 -1.79
N LYS A 146 -0.43 -33.10 -2.31
CA LYS A 146 -0.68 -32.64 -3.68
C LYS A 146 -1.48 -31.35 -3.69
N ILE A 147 -1.03 -30.39 -4.51
CA ILE A 147 -1.78 -29.17 -4.82
C ILE A 147 -2.86 -29.55 -5.83
N VAL A 148 -4.12 -29.54 -5.40
CA VAL A 148 -5.29 -29.88 -6.23
C VAL A 148 -5.91 -28.66 -6.91
N LYS A 149 -5.57 -27.45 -6.47
CA LYS A 149 -5.99 -26.19 -7.09
C LYS A 149 -4.78 -25.41 -7.60
N PRO A 150 -4.31 -25.66 -8.84
CA PRO A 150 -3.14 -24.98 -9.39
C PRO A 150 -3.39 -23.48 -9.66
N ASN A 151 -4.65 -23.06 -9.82
CA ASN A 151 -5.02 -21.67 -10.10
C ASN A 151 -5.16 -20.79 -8.84
N LEU A 152 -4.42 -21.09 -7.78
CA LEU A 152 -4.34 -20.17 -6.63
C LEU A 152 -3.42 -19.03 -6.97
N LEU A 153 -3.92 -17.82 -6.71
CA LEU A 153 -3.09 -16.65 -6.79
C LEU A 153 -1.94 -16.75 -5.75
N PRO A 154 -0.76 -16.17 -6.05
CA PRO A 154 0.42 -16.35 -5.22
C PRO A 154 0.15 -16.06 -3.74
N GLN A 155 0.63 -16.93 -2.85
CA GLN A 155 0.42 -16.80 -1.40
C GLN A 155 0.88 -15.44 -0.87
N ARG A 156 1.91 -14.89 -1.53
CA ARG A 156 2.38 -13.54 -1.37
C ARG A 156 2.79 -12.99 -2.74
N ALA A 157 2.29 -11.82 -3.11
CA ALA A 157 2.80 -11.11 -4.28
C ALA A 157 3.93 -10.18 -3.83
N TRP A 158 4.93 -9.99 -4.69
CA TRP A 158 5.86 -8.89 -4.50
C TRP A 158 5.09 -7.59 -4.70
N ASP A 159 4.70 -6.93 -3.61
CA ASP A 159 4.09 -5.62 -3.72
C ASP A 159 5.21 -4.62 -4.00
N LEU A 160 5.20 -4.08 -5.23
CA LEU A 160 6.20 -3.12 -5.71
C LEU A 160 6.26 -1.87 -4.82
N TYR A 161 5.17 -1.55 -4.11
CA TYR A 161 5.08 -0.43 -3.18
C TYR A 161 5.71 -0.71 -1.82
N SER A 162 5.86 -1.99 -1.49
CA SER A 162 6.26 -2.49 -0.17
C SER A 162 7.64 -3.16 -0.21
N ASN A 163 8.15 -3.51 -1.39
CA ASN A 163 9.37 -4.30 -1.59
C ASN A 163 9.42 -5.57 -0.73
N ARG A 164 8.25 -6.16 -0.44
CA ARG A 164 8.10 -7.40 0.31
C ARG A 164 7.03 -8.27 -0.31
N MET A 165 7.13 -9.54 0.02
CA MET A 165 6.09 -10.54 -0.25
C MET A 165 4.91 -10.29 0.70
N VAL A 166 3.87 -9.61 0.23
CA VAL A 166 2.62 -9.35 0.98
C VAL A 166 1.59 -10.41 0.65
N PRO A 167 0.82 -10.96 1.62
CA PRO A 167 -0.25 -11.91 1.33
C PRO A 167 -1.22 -11.38 0.27
N TRP A 168 -1.40 -12.11 -0.82
CA TRP A 168 -2.32 -11.71 -1.88
C TRP A 168 -3.77 -11.92 -1.43
N GLY A 169 -4.65 -10.96 -1.74
CA GLY A 169 -6.09 -11.07 -1.57
C GLY A 169 -6.79 -11.21 -2.92
N THR A 170 -7.78 -12.10 -3.01
CA THR A 170 -8.63 -12.24 -4.20
C THR A 170 -9.32 -10.93 -4.55
N ASP A 171 -9.05 -10.38 -5.72
CA ASP A 171 -9.93 -9.37 -6.32
C ASP A 171 -11.32 -10.00 -6.47
N LEU A 172 -12.30 -9.46 -5.76
CA LEU A 172 -13.71 -9.75 -6.03
C LEU A 172 -14.15 -8.92 -7.24
N GLU A 173 -13.60 -9.22 -8.42
CA GLU A 173 -14.24 -8.87 -9.68
C GLU A 173 -14.08 -10.05 -10.66
N GLY A 174 -15.09 -10.93 -10.66
CA GLY A 174 -15.33 -11.78 -11.83
C GLY A 174 -15.98 -10.94 -12.94
N PRO A 175 -15.66 -11.17 -14.22
CA PRO A 175 -16.29 -10.44 -15.32
C PRO A 175 -17.78 -10.81 -15.39
N LYS A 176 -18.61 -9.82 -15.68
CA LYS A 176 -20.01 -10.00 -16.11
C LYS A 176 -20.07 -10.62 -17.50
#